data_AF-A0A7W1UE85-F1
#
_entry.id   AF-A0A7W1UE85-F1
#
_cell.length_a   1.000
_cell.length_b   1.000
_cell.length_c   1.000
_cell.angle_alpha   90.00
_cell.angle_beta   90.00
_cell.angle_gamma   90.00
#
_symmetry.space_group_name_H-M   'P 1'
#
loop_
_entity.id
_entity.type
_entity.pdbx_description
1 polymer ?
#
loop_
_entity_poly.entity_id
_entity_poly.type
_entity_poly.pdbx_seq_one_letter_code
_entity_poly.pdbx_strand_id
1 'polypeptide(L)'
;MVGILGKAGILAVLLLLSLAGCDFRRVVVNDPLVADSLEGLVPGKSTIQDIATALGAPDEIEEGASGMVFRYRYGDSKTMRVNFGWILRVFLPVAPSMNLGRGEGVTYILHVALRPDSTFDHSIIQPPLDTPHFWFWPF
;
A
#
# COMPACT_ATOMS: atom_id res chain seq x y z
N MET A 1 2.02 -35.07 -32.89
CA MET A 1 2.84 -35.93 -32.01
C MET A 1 4.10 -35.17 -31.65
N VAL A 2 4.25 -34.72 -30.40
CA VAL A 2 5.49 -34.10 -29.94
C VAL A 2 6.54 -35.20 -29.81
N GLY A 3 7.61 -35.13 -30.61
CA GLY A 3 8.73 -36.08 -30.56
C GLY A 3 9.44 -36.08 -29.21
N ILE A 4 10.30 -37.08 -28.96
CA ILE A 4 11.04 -37.23 -27.69
C ILE A 4 11.79 -35.95 -27.31
N LEU A 5 12.38 -35.25 -28.29
CA LEU A 5 13.06 -33.98 -28.12
C LEU A 5 12.12 -32.85 -27.63
N GLY A 6 10.88 -32.81 -28.15
CA GLY A 6 9.89 -31.83 -27.72
C GLY A 6 9.31 -32.12 -26.33
N LYS A 7 9.19 -33.40 -25.97
CA LYS A 7 8.79 -33.79 -24.60
C LYS A 7 9.85 -33.39 -23.58
N ALA A 8 11.13 -33.60 -23.90
CA ALA A 8 12.25 -33.17 -23.06
C ALA A 8 12.30 -31.65 -22.90
N GLY A 9 12.07 -30.89 -23.99
CA GLY A 9 11.99 -29.43 -23.94
C GLY A 9 10.87 -28.93 -23.04
N ILE A 10 9.66 -29.49 -23.14
CA ILE A 10 8.53 -29.13 -22.28
C ILE A 10 8.86 -29.42 -20.80
N LEU A 11 9.47 -30.58 -20.52
CA LEU A 11 9.82 -30.97 -19.16
C LEU A 11 10.86 -30.03 -18.55
N ALA A 12 11.85 -29.59 -19.34
CA ALA A 12 12.84 -28.60 -18.92
C ALA A 12 12.22 -27.23 -18.62
N VAL A 13 11.27 -26.77 -19.45
CA VAL A 13 10.55 -25.50 -19.21
C VAL A 13 9.70 -25.59 -17.94
N LEU A 14 8.97 -26.68 -17.73
CA LEU A 14 8.17 -26.89 -16.52
C LEU A 14 9.04 -26.93 -15.27
N LEU A 15 10.21 -27.57 -15.36
CA LEU A 15 11.18 -27.59 -14.26
C LEU A 15 11.70 -26.18 -13.95
N LEU A 16 12.08 -25.39 -14.96
CA LEU A 16 12.53 -24.01 -14.78
C LEU A 16 11.43 -23.11 -14.19
N LEU A 17 10.17 -23.28 -14.60
CA LEU A 17 9.03 -22.56 -14.02
C LEU A 17 8.79 -22.94 -12.56
N SER A 18 8.98 -24.22 -12.19
CA SER A 18 8.85 -24.67 -10.79
C SER A 18 9.95 -24.16 -9.86
N LEU A 19 11.10 -23.76 -10.43
CA LEU A 19 12.23 -23.19 -9.69
C LEU A 19 12.14 -21.66 -9.53
N ALA A 20 11.14 -21.03 -10.17
CA ALA A 20 10.89 -19.61 -9.98
C ALA A 20 10.29 -19.35 -8.59
N GLY A 21 10.69 -18.26 -7.96
CA GLY A 21 10.15 -17.86 -6.66
C GLY A 21 8.81 -17.16 -6.83
N CYS A 22 7.80 -17.52 -6.03
CA CYS A 22 6.58 -16.73 -5.92
C CYS A 22 6.75 -15.65 -4.83
N ASP A 23 6.44 -14.40 -5.17
CA ASP A 23 6.48 -13.26 -4.27
C ASP A 23 5.07 -12.66 -4.15
N PHE A 24 4.40 -13.00 -3.05
CA PHE A 24 3.10 -12.44 -2.65
C PHE A 24 3.33 -11.50 -1.49
N ARG A 25 3.07 -10.21 -1.71
CA ARG A 25 3.39 -9.19 -0.72
C ARG A 25 2.24 -8.20 -0.57
N ARG A 26 1.83 -7.98 0.68
CA ARG A 26 1.08 -6.79 1.07
C ARG A 26 2.01 -5.89 1.86
N VAL A 27 2.06 -4.61 1.52
CA VAL A 27 2.77 -3.59 2.28
C VAL A 27 1.76 -2.54 2.69
N VAL A 28 1.63 -2.38 4.00
CA VAL A 28 0.80 -1.36 4.63
C VAL A 28 1.73 -0.30 5.23
N VAL A 29 1.39 0.97 5.05
CA VAL A 29 2.12 2.12 5.58
C VAL A 29 1.15 2.93 6.41
N ASN A 30 1.54 3.22 7.66
CA ASN A 30 0.74 3.87 8.70
C ASN A 30 -0.50 3.07 9.13
N ASP A 31 -1.17 3.56 10.17
CA ASP A 31 -2.38 2.97 10.71
C ASP A 31 -3.60 3.27 9.84
N PRO A 32 -4.59 2.35 9.76
CA PRO A 32 -5.79 2.56 8.98
C PRO A 32 -6.60 3.75 9.51
N LEU A 33 -7.06 4.60 8.59
CA LEU A 33 -7.89 5.76 8.89
C LEU A 33 -9.34 5.28 9.14
N VAL A 34 -9.65 4.95 10.39
CA VAL A 34 -11.00 4.52 10.80
C VAL A 34 -11.85 5.75 11.11
N ALA A 35 -13.03 5.84 10.49
CA ALA A 35 -13.96 6.95 10.73
C ALA A 35 -14.41 7.02 12.21
N ASP A 36 -14.55 5.87 12.86
CA ASP A 36 -14.91 5.72 14.27
C ASP A 36 -13.95 6.46 15.21
N SER A 37 -12.67 6.58 14.85
CA SER A 37 -11.67 7.31 15.65
C SER A 37 -11.97 8.81 15.77
N LEU A 38 -12.80 9.35 14.88
CA LEU A 38 -13.18 10.77 14.84
C LEU A 38 -14.56 11.05 15.46
N GLU A 39 -15.34 10.02 15.81
CA GLU A 39 -16.73 10.19 16.31
C GLU A 39 -16.80 10.97 17.63
N GLY A 40 -15.72 10.95 18.41
CA GLY A 40 -15.60 11.72 19.65
C GLY A 40 -15.26 13.20 19.47
N LEU A 41 -14.91 13.64 18.26
CA LEU A 41 -14.50 15.02 18.02
C LEU A 41 -15.70 15.92 17.72
N VAL A 42 -15.83 17.00 18.50
CA VAL A 42 -16.92 17.96 18.38
C VAL A 42 -16.40 19.25 17.74
N PRO A 43 -16.97 19.68 16.59
CA PRO A 43 -16.58 20.92 15.93
C PRO A 43 -16.65 22.14 16.87
N GLY A 44 -15.60 22.95 16.89
CA GLY A 44 -15.48 24.16 17.73
C GLY A 44 -15.21 23.90 19.21
N LYS A 45 -15.08 22.64 19.65
CA LYS A 45 -14.73 22.28 21.04
C LYS A 45 -13.47 21.45 21.12
N SER A 46 -13.35 20.44 20.26
CA SER A 46 -12.19 19.57 20.23
C SER A 46 -10.97 20.34 19.75
N THR A 47 -9.85 20.11 20.41
CA THR A 47 -8.59 20.80 20.18
C THR A 47 -7.62 19.94 19.37
N ILE A 48 -6.50 20.53 18.95
CA ILE A 48 -5.37 19.78 18.36
C ILE A 48 -4.95 18.60 19.25
N GLN A 49 -4.97 18.76 20.57
CA GLN A 49 -4.55 17.71 21.49
C GLN A 49 -5.54 16.53 21.50
N ASP A 50 -6.83 16.80 21.38
CA ASP A 50 -7.86 15.76 21.27
C ASP A 50 -7.70 14.99 19.95
N ILE A 51 -7.44 15.71 18.85
CA ILE A 51 -7.14 15.10 17.54
C ILE A 51 -5.87 14.24 17.63
N ALA A 52 -4.79 14.75 18.22
CA ALA A 52 -3.54 14.02 18.35
C ALA A 52 -3.67 12.80 19.28
N THR A 53 -4.55 12.84 20.27
CA THR A 53 -4.87 11.70 21.13
C THR A 53 -5.63 10.61 20.36
N ALA A 54 -6.50 11.01 19.43
CA ALA A 54 -7.30 10.08 18.64
C ALA A 54 -6.54 9.48 17.44
N LEU A 55 -5.75 10.28 16.73
CA LEU A 55 -5.11 9.90 15.46
C LEU A 55 -3.57 9.85 15.50
N GLY A 56 -2.94 10.35 16.57
CA GLY A 56 -1.50 10.54 16.60
C GLY A 56 -1.05 11.82 15.87
N ALA A 57 0.23 11.86 15.50
CA ALA A 57 0.81 13.01 14.80
C ALA A 57 0.47 12.98 13.29
N PRO A 58 0.13 14.12 12.68
CA PRO A 58 -0.13 14.19 11.24
C PRO A 58 1.16 14.04 10.42
N ASP A 59 1.03 13.51 9.19
CA ASP A 59 2.15 13.40 8.26
C ASP A 59 2.52 14.77 7.66
N GLU A 60 1.52 15.60 7.40
CA GLU A 60 1.68 16.96 6.86
C GLU A 60 0.72 17.94 7.54
N ILE A 61 1.19 19.17 7.71
CA ILE A 61 0.42 20.30 8.23
C ILE A 61 0.50 21.43 7.20
N GLU A 62 -0.65 21.91 6.74
CA GLU A 62 -0.77 23.06 5.86
C GLU A 62 -1.47 24.20 6.61
N GLU A 63 -0.79 25.33 6.77
CA GLU A 63 -1.39 26.54 7.35
C GLU A 63 -1.90 27.46 6.25
N GLY A 64 -3.12 27.99 6.43
CA GLY A 64 -3.75 28.93 5.51
C GLY A 64 -4.47 30.05 6.25
N ALA A 65 -4.91 31.07 5.51
CA ALA A 65 -5.61 32.23 6.09
C ALA A 65 -6.93 31.85 6.79
N SER A 66 -7.54 30.74 6.41
CA SER A 66 -8.79 30.22 6.99
C SER A 66 -8.57 29.24 8.16
N GLY A 67 -7.33 28.91 8.52
CA GLY A 67 -7.01 27.93 9.56
C GLY A 67 -5.93 26.94 9.13
N MET A 68 -5.89 25.77 9.77
CA MET A 68 -4.88 24.74 9.52
C MET A 68 -5.53 23.47 8.98
N VAL A 69 -4.82 22.74 8.13
CA VAL A 69 -5.27 21.43 7.62
C VAL A 69 -4.20 20.40 7.94
N PHE A 70 -4.59 19.40 8.72
CA PHE A 70 -3.76 18.23 8.99
C PHE A 70 -4.10 17.13 8.00
N ARG A 71 -3.06 16.52 7.41
CA ARG A 71 -3.21 15.44 6.44
C ARG A 71 -2.59 14.18 7.02
N TYR A 72 -3.40 13.14 7.11
CA TYR A 72 -2.98 11.80 7.49
C TYR A 72 -3.08 10.89 6.26
N ARG A 73 -2.08 10.04 6.07
CA ARG A 73 -1.99 9.14 4.93
C ARG A 73 -1.94 7.70 5.42
N TYR A 74 -2.74 6.85 4.79
CA TYR A 74 -2.68 5.40 4.95
C TYR A 74 -2.44 4.76 3.60
N GLY A 75 -1.34 4.03 3.48
CA GLY A 75 -0.97 3.34 2.24
C GLY A 75 -1.26 1.85 2.34
N ASP A 76 -1.96 1.28 1.36
CA ASP A 76 -2.09 -0.17 1.21
C ASP A 76 -1.68 -0.55 -0.19
N SER A 77 -0.72 -1.45 -0.30
CA SER A 77 -0.25 -1.98 -1.57
C SER A 77 -0.22 -3.49 -1.54
N LYS A 78 -0.67 -4.09 -2.63
CA LYS A 78 -0.70 -5.52 -2.86
C LYS A 78 0.02 -5.82 -4.14
N THR A 79 0.90 -6.79 -4.09
CA THR A 79 1.76 -7.14 -5.20
C THR A 79 1.91 -8.64 -5.29
N MET A 80 1.83 -9.13 -6.52
CA MET A 80 2.09 -10.52 -6.84
C MET A 80 3.08 -10.59 -8.00
N ARG A 81 4.18 -11.30 -7.78
CA ARG A 81 5.28 -11.43 -8.73
C ARG A 81 5.82 -12.85 -8.77
N VAL A 82 6.36 -13.21 -9.92
CA VAL A 82 7.24 -14.37 -10.10
C VAL A 82 8.66 -13.84 -10.26
N ASN A 83 9.58 -14.31 -9.42
CA ASN A 83 10.99 -13.97 -9.46
C ASN A 83 11.80 -15.11 -10.10
N PHE A 84 12.14 -14.96 -11.37
CA PHE A 84 12.96 -15.93 -12.10
C PHE A 84 14.43 -15.94 -11.65
N GLY A 85 14.89 -14.86 -11.02
CA GLY A 85 16.23 -14.76 -10.46
C GLY A 85 16.40 -15.51 -9.14
N TRP A 86 15.32 -16.03 -8.56
CA TRP A 86 15.35 -16.75 -7.28
C TRP A 86 16.33 -17.93 -7.29
N ILE A 87 16.32 -18.73 -8.36
CA ILE A 87 17.21 -19.89 -8.50
C ILE A 87 18.70 -19.51 -8.53
N LEU A 88 19.03 -18.31 -9.00
CA LEU A 88 20.41 -17.84 -9.06
C LEU A 88 21.00 -17.58 -7.67
N ARG A 89 20.17 -17.37 -6.64
CA ARG A 89 20.63 -17.20 -5.24
C ARG A 89 21.32 -18.44 -4.67
N VAL A 90 21.09 -19.61 -5.27
CA VAL A 90 21.79 -20.84 -4.89
C VAL A 90 23.28 -20.77 -5.24
N PHE A 91 23.63 -20.05 -6.31
CA PHE A 91 24.99 -20.02 -6.85
C PHE A 91 25.67 -18.65 -6.68
N LEU A 92 24.89 -17.57 -6.56
CA LEU A 92 25.38 -16.20 -6.47
C LEU A 92 25.02 -15.60 -5.10
N PRO A 93 25.98 -14.95 -4.41
CA PRO A 93 25.71 -14.28 -3.13
C PRO A 93 24.75 -13.09 -3.30
N VAL A 94 24.70 -12.49 -4.48
CA VAL A 94 23.76 -11.43 -4.86
C VAL A 94 23.19 -11.79 -6.23
N ALA A 95 21.93 -12.21 -6.26
CA ALA A 95 21.21 -12.51 -7.49
C ALA A 95 20.41 -11.29 -7.96
N PRO A 96 20.43 -10.96 -9.27
CA PRO A 96 19.57 -9.91 -9.81
C PRO A 96 18.10 -10.29 -9.65
N SER A 97 17.26 -9.32 -9.28
CA SER A 97 15.81 -9.52 -9.21
C SER A 97 15.22 -9.52 -10.61
N MET A 98 14.69 -10.65 -11.05
CA MET A 98 14.00 -10.77 -12.34
C MET A 98 12.52 -11.02 -12.06
N ASN A 99 11.83 -9.94 -11.70
CA ASN A 99 10.43 -10.00 -11.28
C ASN A 99 9.50 -9.74 -12.46
N LEU A 100 8.53 -10.62 -12.64
CA LEU A 100 7.44 -10.44 -13.58
C LEU A 100 6.12 -10.56 -12.82
N GLY A 101 5.27 -9.55 -12.93
CA GLY A 101 3.99 -9.49 -12.24
C GLY A 101 3.54 -8.07 -12.03
N ARG A 102 2.42 -7.92 -11.33
CA ARG A 102 1.74 -6.64 -11.12
C ARG A 102 1.60 -6.35 -9.64
N GLY A 103 1.71 -5.07 -9.34
CA GLY A 103 1.41 -4.53 -8.03
C GLY A 103 0.52 -3.32 -8.18
N GLU A 104 -0.40 -3.18 -7.24
CA GLU A 104 -1.25 -2.02 -7.10
C GLU A 104 -1.08 -1.47 -5.69
N GLY A 105 -1.10 -0.15 -5.59
CA GLY A 105 -0.99 0.55 -4.34
C GLY A 105 -1.90 1.75 -4.37
N VAL A 106 -2.55 1.99 -3.25
CA VAL A 106 -3.40 3.17 -3.08
C VAL A 106 -3.08 3.84 -1.76
N THR A 107 -3.29 5.15 -1.74
CA THR A 107 -3.12 5.96 -0.54
C THR A 107 -4.44 6.61 -0.22
N TYR A 108 -4.94 6.34 0.98
CA TYR A 108 -6.07 7.02 1.58
C TYR A 108 -5.56 8.27 2.25
N ILE A 109 -6.23 9.40 2.04
CA ILE A 109 -5.85 10.67 2.65
C ILE A 109 -7.02 11.16 3.49
N LEU A 110 -6.78 11.34 4.78
CA LEU A 110 -7.72 12.01 5.69
C LEU A 110 -7.27 13.45 5.86
N HIS A 111 -8.16 14.36 5.53
CA HIS A 111 -8.03 15.78 5.80
C HIS A 111 -8.79 16.13 7.06
N VAL A 112 -8.10 16.73 8.03
CA VAL A 112 -8.70 17.29 9.24
C VAL A 112 -8.48 18.79 9.21
N ALA A 113 -9.57 19.53 9.01
CA ALA A 113 -9.54 20.98 8.99
C ALA A 113 -9.74 21.53 10.41
N LEU A 114 -8.95 22.54 10.75
CA LEU A 114 -9.01 23.28 11.98
C LEU A 114 -9.32 24.75 11.69
N ARG A 115 -10.06 25.38 12.58
CA ARG A 115 -10.31 26.82 12.54
C ARG A 115 -9.07 27.62 12.95
N PRO A 116 -9.08 28.95 12.72
CA PRO A 116 -8.00 29.83 13.17
C PRO A 116 -7.77 29.82 14.69
N ASP A 117 -8.78 29.42 15.47
CA ASP A 117 -8.68 29.24 16.93
C ASP A 117 -8.09 27.88 17.34
N SER A 118 -7.58 27.09 16.38
CA SER A 118 -7.01 25.76 16.58
C SER A 118 -8.01 24.71 17.08
N THR A 119 -9.31 24.95 16.91
CA THR A 119 -10.34 23.94 17.18
C THR A 119 -10.67 23.13 15.92
N PHE A 120 -11.07 21.89 16.12
CA PHE A 120 -11.55 21.00 15.06
C PHE A 120 -12.77 21.64 14.36
N ASP A 121 -12.79 21.57 13.03
CA ASP A 121 -13.92 22.04 12.25
C ASP A 121 -14.64 20.89 11.56
N HIS A 122 -13.95 20.21 10.64
CA HIS A 122 -14.50 19.07 9.92
C HIS A 122 -13.40 18.14 9.41
N SER A 123 -13.78 16.92 9.05
CA SER A 123 -12.88 15.91 8.50
C SER A 123 -13.43 15.34 7.20
N ILE A 124 -12.58 15.15 6.20
CA ILE A 124 -12.93 14.54 4.92
C ILE A 124 -11.93 13.43 4.62
N ILE A 125 -12.43 12.21 4.46
CA ILE A 125 -11.64 11.12 3.90
C ILE A 125 -11.77 11.20 2.39
N GLN A 126 -10.63 11.30 1.70
CA GLN A 126 -10.55 11.14 0.27
C GLN A 126 -10.31 9.65 -0.02
N PRO A 127 -11.36 8.89 -0.43
CA PRO A 127 -11.17 7.51 -0.80
C PRO A 127 -10.37 7.42 -2.10
N PRO A 128 -9.53 6.39 -2.27
CA PRO A 128 -8.91 6.10 -3.54
C PRO A 128 -9.96 5.66 -4.56
N LEU A 129 -9.61 5.77 -5.84
CA LEU A 129 -10.49 5.41 -6.95
C LEU A 129 -10.88 3.91 -6.95
N ASP A 130 -9.95 3.06 -6.51
CA ASP A 130 -10.15 1.61 -6.45
C ASP A 130 -9.43 1.01 -5.24
N THR A 131 -9.83 -0.18 -4.82
CA THR A 131 -9.12 -0.92 -3.76
C THR A 131 -8.03 -1.80 -4.36
N PRO A 132 -6.85 -1.94 -3.72
CA PRO A 132 -5.78 -2.73 -4.29
C PRO A 132 -6.16 -4.21 -4.24
N HIS A 133 -6.00 -4.90 -5.37
CA HIS A 133 -6.24 -6.33 -5.50
C HIS A 133 -4.94 -7.10 -5.74
N PHE A 134 -4.94 -8.37 -5.36
CA PHE A 134 -3.89 -9.29 -5.83
C PHE A 134 -4.25 -9.73 -7.24
N TRP A 135 -3.42 -9.32 -8.20
CA TRP A 135 -3.55 -9.74 -9.58
C TRP A 135 -2.75 -11.01 -9.81
N PHE A 136 -3.45 -12.09 -10.18
CA PHE A 136 -2.79 -13.32 -10.60
C PHE A 136 -2.19 -13.14 -12.01
N TRP A 137 -1.54 -14.16 -12.59
CA TRP A 137 -1.01 -14.08 -13.95
C TRP A 137 -2.12 -14.19 -15.01
N PRO A 138 -2.08 -13.49 -16.18
CA PRO A 138 -1.09 -12.55 -16.72
C PRO A 138 -1.61 -11.10 -16.76
N PHE A 139 -1.85 -10.47 -15.60
CA PHE A 139 -2.61 -9.22 -15.51
C PHE A 139 -1.80 -8.05 -14.98
#